data_AF-A0A660PE88-F1
#
_entry.id   AF-A0A660PE88-F1
#
_cell.length_a   1.000
_cell.length_b   1.000
_cell.length_c   1.000
_cell.angle_alpha   90.00
_cell.angle_beta   90.00
_cell.angle_gamma   90.00
#
_symmetry.space_group_name_H-M   'P 1'
#
loop_
_entity.id
_entity.type
_entity.pdbx_description
1 polymer ?
#
loop_
_entity_poly.entity_id
_entity_poly.type
_entity_poly.pdbx_seq_one_letter_code
_entity_poly.pdbx_strand_id
1 'polypeptide(L)'
;HLTRIIELSESHRDMLISALEVYFSHVSTKTNEIIKILTIFTVILMPPTFLVGLWGMNFKYMPELEWKYGYLVVWVIIILIAVIMVFFFKKKKWL
;
A
#
# COMPACT_ATOMS: atom_id res chain seq x y z
N HIS A 1 -41.82 -10.75 -36.52
CA HIS A 1 -41.14 -11.75 -35.66
C HIS A 1 -39.62 -11.66 -35.74
N LEU A 2 -39.00 -11.62 -36.93
CA LEU A 2 -37.53 -11.51 -37.07
C LEU A 2 -36.95 -10.22 -36.45
N THR A 3 -37.60 -9.08 -36.63
CA THR A 3 -37.18 -7.79 -36.05
C THR A 3 -37.11 -7.83 -34.53
N ARG A 4 -38.11 -8.45 -33.89
CA ARG A 4 -38.14 -8.63 -32.43
C ARG A 4 -37.01 -9.51 -31.90
N ILE A 5 -36.62 -10.53 -32.67
CA ILE A 5 -35.50 -11.40 -32.32
C ILE A 5 -34.18 -10.64 -32.43
N ILE A 6 -34.05 -9.79 -33.45
CA ILE A 6 -32.87 -8.92 -33.63
C ILE A 6 -32.76 -7.91 -32.48
N GLU A 7 -33.85 -7.21 -32.14
CA GLU A 7 -33.90 -6.27 -31.01
C GLU A 7 -33.56 -6.98 -29.68
N LEU A 8 -34.08 -8.18 -29.47
CA LEU A 8 -33.78 -8.97 -28.28
C LEU A 8 -32.30 -9.39 -28.24
N SER A 9 -31.74 -9.79 -29.38
CA SER A 9 -30.32 -10.16 -29.51
C SER A 9 -29.40 -8.97 -29.23
N GLU A 10 -29.74 -7.80 -29.77
CA GLU A 10 -29.01 -6.56 -29.55
C GLU A 10 -29.06 -6.13 -28.07
N SER A 11 -30.24 -6.21 -27.45
CA SER A 11 -30.41 -5.96 -26.02
C SER A 11 -29.59 -6.91 -25.14
N HIS A 12 -29.52 -8.21 -25.47
CA HIS A 12 -28.67 -9.16 -24.74
C HIS A 12 -27.18 -8.84 -24.92
N ARG A 13 -26.77 -8.45 -26.14
CA ARG A 13 -25.40 -8.04 -26.43
C ARG A 13 -25.00 -6.81 -25.60
N ASP A 14 -25.87 -5.81 -25.52
CA ASP A 14 -25.61 -4.61 -24.73
C ASP A 14 -25.54 -4.95 -23.24
N MET A 15 -26.43 -5.81 -22.74
CA MET A 15 -26.42 -6.27 -21.35
C MET A 15 -25.13 -7.05 -21.01
N LEU A 16 -24.64 -7.88 -21.93
CA LEU A 16 -23.36 -8.60 -21.79
C LEU A 16 -22.17 -7.63 -21.74
N ILE A 17 -22.17 -6.60 -22.59
CA ILE A 17 -21.13 -5.57 -22.60
C ILE A 17 -21.13 -4.81 -21.27
N SER A 18 -22.29 -4.35 -20.79
CA SER A 18 -22.40 -3.68 -19.49
C SER A 18 -21.96 -4.58 -18.33
N ALA A 19 -22.29 -5.87 -18.35
CA ALA A 19 -21.84 -6.81 -17.33
C ALA A 19 -20.31 -6.97 -17.33
N LEU A 20 -19.70 -7.02 -18.51
CA LEU A 20 -18.25 -7.11 -18.69
C LEU A 20 -17.54 -5.82 -18.23
N GLU A 21 -18.11 -4.65 -18.52
CA GLU A 21 -17.61 -3.36 -18.00
C GLU A 21 -17.65 -3.32 -16.48
N VAL A 22 -18.75 -3.75 -15.86
CA VAL A 22 -18.88 -3.86 -14.40
C VAL A 22 -17.86 -4.85 -13.84
N TYR A 23 -17.66 -6.00 -14.49
CA TYR A 23 -16.63 -6.97 -14.09
C TYR A 23 -15.23 -6.35 -14.11
N PHE A 24 -14.85 -5.68 -15.19
CA PHE A 24 -13.54 -5.01 -15.26
C PHE A 24 -13.40 -3.90 -14.23
N SER A 25 -14.46 -3.12 -13.98
CA SER A 25 -14.48 -2.10 -12.92
C SER A 25 -14.27 -2.71 -11.54
N HIS A 26 -14.91 -3.85 -11.25
CA HIS A 26 -14.69 -4.59 -10.01
C HIS A 26 -13.26 -5.11 -9.88
N VAL A 27 -12.70 -5.70 -10.94
CA VAL A 27 -11.31 -6.16 -10.96
C VAL A 27 -10.34 -5.00 -10.75
N SER A 28 -10.55 -3.87 -11.43
CA SER A 28 -9.73 -2.67 -11.25
C SER A 28 -9.79 -2.14 -9.81
N THR A 29 -10.98 -2.12 -9.21
CA THR A 29 -11.17 -1.72 -7.81
C THR A 29 -10.38 -2.63 -6.87
N LYS A 30 -10.41 -3.95 -7.08
CA LYS A 30 -9.64 -4.92 -6.29
C LYS A 30 -8.14 -4.76 -6.48
N THR A 31 -7.68 -4.54 -7.70
CA THR A 31 -6.27 -4.26 -7.98
C THR A 31 -5.80 -2.98 -7.29
N ASN A 32 -6.60 -1.91 -7.33
CA ASN A 32 -6.30 -0.66 -6.63
C ASN A 32 -6.22 -0.85 -5.11
N GLU A 33 -7.09 -1.68 -4.54
CA GLU A 33 -7.05 -2.07 -3.12
C GLU A 33 -5.74 -2.81 -2.78
N ILE A 34 -5.32 -3.77 -3.61
CA ILE A 34 -4.06 -4.51 -3.45
C ILE A 34 -2.85 -3.56 -3.55
N ILE A 35 -2.80 -2.70 -4.57
CA ILE A 35 -1.71 -1.72 -4.75
C ILE A 35 -1.65 -0.75 -3.56
N LYS A 36 -2.81 -0.31 -3.06
CA LYS A 36 -2.87 0.52 -1.85
C LYS A 36 -2.22 -0.21 -0.68
N ILE A 37 -2.62 -1.45 -0.38
CA ILE A 37 -2.06 -2.23 0.73
C ILE A 37 -0.54 -2.38 0.57
N LEU A 38 -0.05 -2.76 -0.61
CA LEU A 38 1.38 -2.88 -0.88
C LEU A 38 2.13 -1.56 -0.66
N THR A 39 1.56 -0.44 -1.12
CA THR A 39 2.14 0.89 -0.93
C THR A 39 2.25 1.25 0.54
N ILE A 40 1.22 0.94 1.33
CA ILE A 40 1.22 1.17 2.79
C ILE A 40 2.37 0.41 3.44
N PHE A 41 2.54 -0.88 3.12
CA PHE A 41 3.65 -1.68 3.62
C PHE A 41 5.01 -1.07 3.26
N THR A 42 5.21 -0.67 2.00
CA THR A 42 6.46 -0.04 1.54
C THR A 42 6.76 1.26 2.29
N VAL A 43 5.76 2.13 2.47
CA VAL A 43 5.95 3.42 3.16
C VAL A 43 6.27 3.22 4.64
N ILE A 44 5.70 2.20 5.29
CA ILE A 44 6.01 1.86 6.68
C ILE A 44 7.45 1.34 6.82
N LEU A 45 7.94 0.57 5.85
CA LEU A 45 9.27 -0.04 5.88
C LEU A 45 10.39 0.92 5.45
N MET A 46 10.09 1.94 4.65
CA MET A 46 11.10 2.85 4.09
C MET A 46 11.92 3.59 5.18
N PRO A 47 11.33 4.26 6.19
CA PRO A 47 12.12 4.99 7.19
C PRO A 47 13.02 4.07 8.03
N PRO A 48 12.55 2.95 8.60
CA PRO A 48 13.42 2.00 9.30
C PRO A 48 14.53 1.44 8.41
N THR A 49 14.22 1.09 7.16
CA THR A 49 15.22 0.56 6.22
C THR A 49 16.29 1.60 5.90
N PHE A 50 15.90 2.87 5.73
CA PHE A 50 16.84 3.97 5.52
C PHE A 50 17.74 4.20 6.74
N LEU A 51 17.18 4.18 7.95
CA LEU A 51 17.91 4.28 9.21
C LEU A 51 18.92 3.14 9.38
N VAL A 52 18.49 1.89 9.14
CA VAL A 52 19.38 0.71 9.15
C VAL A 52 20.44 0.81 8.06
N GLY A 53 20.11 1.31 6.87
CA GLY A 53 21.07 1.53 5.78
C GLY A 53 22.15 2.54 6.14
N LEU A 54 21.78 3.65 6.80
CA LEU A 54 22.73 4.65 7.30
C LEU A 54 23.67 4.08 8.38
N TRP A 55 23.16 3.24 9.30
CA TRP A 55 23.97 2.58 10.33
C TRP A 55 24.73 1.35 9.83
N GLY A 56 24.29 0.72 8.74
CA GLY A 56 24.97 -0.39 8.08
C GLY A 56 26.21 0.05 7.28
N MET A 57 26.33 1.35 6.97
CA MET A 57 27.58 1.93 6.53
C MET A 57 28.54 1.95 7.74
N ASN A 58 29.62 1.17 7.68
CA ASN A 58 30.67 1.08 8.70
C ASN A 58 31.36 2.45 8.95
N PHE A 59 30.66 3.39 9.59
CA PHE A 59 31.25 4.62 10.05
C PHE A 59 32.12 4.30 11.27
N LYS A 60 33.43 4.23 11.04
CA LYS A 60 34.50 4.03 12.04
C LYS A 60 34.52 5.11 13.15
N TYR A 61 33.75 6.19 12.99
CA TYR A 61 33.50 7.25 13.95
C TYR A 61 32.00 7.57 13.98
N MET A 62 31.25 6.89 14.85
CA MET A 62 29.93 7.37 15.28
C MET A 62 30.05 7.76 16.75
N PRO A 63 30.02 9.06 17.11
CA PRO A 63 30.12 9.51 18.49
C PRO A 63 28.95 9.02 19.38
N GLU A 64 27.90 8.44 18.79
CA GLU A 64 26.77 7.81 19.49
C GLU A 64 27.10 6.39 20.02
N LEU A 65 28.20 5.76 19.56
CA LEU A 65 28.63 4.43 20.03
C LEU A 65 29.32 4.47 21.40
N GLU A 66 29.84 5.63 21.82
CA GLU A 66 30.38 5.83 23.17
C GLU A 66 29.27 5.99 24.23
N TRP A 67 28.03 6.21 23.80
CA TRP A 67 26.86 6.23 24.68
C TRP A 67 26.32 4.82 24.88
N LYS A 68 26.34 4.36 26.14
CA LYS A 68 25.81 3.07 26.60
C LYS A 68 24.36 2.79 26.16
N TYR A 69 23.60 3.82 25.80
CA TYR A 69 22.19 3.75 25.41
C TYR A 69 21.93 4.08 23.92
N GLY A 70 22.94 4.38 23.11
CA GLY A 70 22.75 4.78 21.70
C GLY A 70 21.93 3.75 20.91
N TYR A 71 22.27 2.47 21.05
CA TYR A 71 21.51 1.36 20.46
C TYR A 71 20.03 1.36 20.88
N LEU A 72 19.74 1.66 22.14
CA LEU A 72 18.39 1.62 22.69
C LEU A 72 17.56 2.82 22.19
N VAL A 73 18.16 4.00 22.07
CA VAL A 73 17.53 5.20 21.49
C VAL A 73 17.15 4.99 20.03
N VAL A 74 18.03 4.34 19.27
CA VAL A 74 17.77 3.98 17.87
C VAL A 74 16.55 3.06 17.74
N TRP A 75 16.47 2.02 18.55
CA TRP A 75 15.30 1.14 18.58
C TRP A 75 14.02 1.88 18.97
N VAL A 76 14.10 2.82 19.93
CA VAL A 76 12.96 3.66 20.31
C VAL A 76 12.52 4.55 19.14
N ILE A 77 13.44 5.14 18.37
CA ILE A 77 13.12 5.95 17.18
C ILE A 77 12.44 5.11 16.11
N ILE A 78 12.96 3.90 15.83
CA ILE A 78 12.37 2.98 14.84
C ILE A 78 10.94 2.59 15.26
N ILE A 79 10.75 2.21 16.52
CA ILE A 79 9.43 1.85 17.07
C ILE A 79 8.49 3.06 17.04
N LEU A 80 8.96 4.24 17.41
CA LEU A 80 8.17 5.46 17.40
C LEU A 80 7.71 5.82 15.98
N ILE A 81 8.59 5.72 14.98
CA ILE A 81 8.25 5.97 13.58
C ILE A 81 7.22 4.94 13.08
N ALA A 82 7.40 3.65 13.42
CA ALA A 82 6.44 2.62 13.06
C ALA A 82 5.06 2.89 13.68
N VAL A 83 4.99 3.27 14.96
CA VAL A 83 3.74 3.60 15.65
C VAL A 83 3.07 4.86 15.06
N ILE A 84 3.85 5.91 14.79
CA ILE A 84 3.33 7.14 14.14
C ILE A 84 2.75 6.83 12.77
N MET A 85 3.45 6.02 11.96
CA MET A 85 3.00 5.59 10.65
C MET A 85 1.69 4.79 10.72
N VAL A 86 1.60 3.79 11.60
CA VAL A 86 0.37 3.01 11.81
C VAL A 86 -0.77 3.90 12.26
N PHE A 87 -0.54 4.82 13.19
CA PHE A 87 -1.56 5.75 13.68
C PHE A 87 -2.02 6.72 12.58
N PHE A 88 -1.09 7.23 11.78
CA PHE A 88 -1.39 8.12 10.65
C PHE A 88 -2.24 7.40 9.59
N PHE A 89 -1.90 6.16 9.23
CA PHE A 89 -2.68 5.35 8.29
C PHE A 89 -4.08 5.02 8.82
N LYS A 90 -4.20 4.68 10.11
CA LYS A 90 -5.50 4.45 10.76
C LYS A 90 -6.36 5.72 10.79
N LYS A 91 -5.77 6.88 11.09
CA LYS A 91 -6.49 8.17 11.11
C LYS A 91 -6.96 8.60 9.71
N LYS A 92 -6.20 8.26 8.66
CA LYS A 92 -6.58 8.55 7.27
C LYS A 92 -7.65 7.62 6.69
N LYS A 93 -8.12 6.59 7.42
CA LYS A 93 -9.05 5.55 6.92
C LYS A 93 -8.52 4.84 5.65
N TRP A 94 -7.21 4.75 5.51
CA TRP A 94 -6.59 3.99 4.41
C TRP A 94 -6.40 2.51 4.78
N LEU A 95 -6.57 2.20 6.06
CA LEU A 95 -6.74 0.90 6.69
C LEU A 95 -8.15 0.82 7.29
#